data_AF-A0A7L3PBF7-F1
#
_entry.id   AF-A0A7L3PBF7-F1
#
_cell.length_a   1.000
_cell.length_b   1.000
_cell.length_c   1.000
_cell.angle_alpha   90.00
_cell.angle_beta   90.00
_cell.angle_gamma   90.00
#
_symmetry.space_group_name_H-M   'P 1'
#
loop_
_entity.id
_entity.type
_entity.pdbx_description
1 polymer ?
#
loop_
_entity_poly.entity_id
_entity_poly.type
_entity_poly.pdbx_seq_one_letter_code
_entity_poly.pdbx_strand_id
1 'polypeptide(L)'
;LPGPGLLPLLALLLALAGPARALQNVTAQLFGPEAHGTLAAFGDFNSDKQTDLFVLRGGNELVIFLADQKEPYFKPRVKLPMKSLGVTITSVVPGDYDGDSQMDVLLTTQAQSHGRDELSVFIFWGHNQTLDLNHKTMLNKTFHDEPLVMDFNGDLIPDVFGVTSDSNKPHILIGGNLSWHAALETQSKMYIPHSHAFIDLNNDFTADLFLTTSPNSKSIQFETWVNKDGNFSKAGKSKDMPSGAKVVGQSVFADFDGDGQSEHLLPVCEDETCQRSAIYLTKLGLDQWIPVLQDFRNKDTVWGFVPYQNDKSSTEISFPITLHIGDYNMDGYPDALAILKNTSG
;
A
#
# COMPACT_ATOMS: atom_id res chain seq x y z
N LEU A 1 -2.94 -70.30 -48.97
CA LEU A 1 -4.22 -70.76 -48.39
C LEU A 1 -4.02 -70.89 -46.88
N PRO A 2 -4.76 -70.20 -45.99
CA PRO A 2 -5.80 -69.18 -46.16
C PRO A 2 -5.38 -67.77 -45.63
N GLY A 3 -6.12 -66.71 -46.00
CA GLY A 3 -6.18 -65.44 -45.23
C GLY A 3 -7.39 -65.47 -44.27
N PRO A 4 -8.03 -64.34 -43.91
CA PRO A 4 -7.59 -62.96 -43.67
C PRO A 4 -7.96 -62.49 -42.23
N GLY A 5 -7.68 -61.24 -41.86
CA GLY A 5 -8.24 -60.65 -40.63
C GLY A 5 -7.75 -59.24 -40.31
N LEU A 6 -8.31 -58.23 -40.99
CA LEU A 6 -8.33 -56.86 -40.46
C LEU A 6 -9.33 -56.79 -39.30
N LEU A 7 -8.94 -56.19 -38.18
CA LEU A 7 -9.81 -55.42 -37.29
C LEU A 7 -8.97 -54.30 -36.62
N PRO A 8 -9.56 -53.11 -36.39
CA PRO A 8 -8.85 -51.86 -36.19
C PRO A 8 -8.47 -51.65 -34.72
N LEU A 9 -7.28 -51.09 -34.48
CA LEU A 9 -6.91 -50.59 -33.15
C LEU A 9 -7.52 -49.19 -32.97
N LEU A 10 -8.73 -49.15 -32.44
CA LEU A 10 -9.31 -47.95 -31.84
C LEU A 10 -8.93 -47.98 -30.35
N ALA A 11 -8.01 -47.13 -29.91
CA ALA A 11 -7.84 -46.84 -28.49
C ALA A 11 -7.25 -45.44 -28.29
N LEU A 12 -8.19 -44.51 -28.04
CA LEU A 12 -8.12 -43.44 -27.05
C LEU A 12 -6.96 -42.42 -27.16
N LEU A 13 -7.24 -41.29 -27.84
CA LEU A 13 -6.66 -40.02 -27.42
C LEU A 13 -7.13 -39.74 -25.98
N LEU A 14 -6.27 -40.03 -25.01
CA LEU A 14 -6.32 -39.38 -23.70
C LEU A 14 -6.01 -37.90 -23.95
N ALA A 15 -7.06 -37.10 -24.10
CA ALA A 15 -6.99 -35.68 -23.84
C ALA A 15 -6.50 -35.53 -22.40
N LEU A 16 -5.21 -35.23 -22.23
CA LEU A 16 -4.68 -34.67 -21.00
C LEU A 16 -5.33 -33.29 -20.84
N ALA A 17 -6.55 -33.28 -20.31
CA ALA A 17 -7.05 -32.12 -19.59
C ALA A 17 -6.08 -31.92 -18.44
N GLY A 18 -5.12 -31.02 -18.62
CA GLY A 18 -4.25 -30.57 -17.53
C GLY A 18 -5.14 -30.18 -16.36
N PRO A 19 -4.74 -30.47 -15.10
CA PRO A 19 -5.53 -30.07 -13.97
C PRO A 19 -5.74 -28.56 -14.06
N ALA A 20 -7.01 -28.15 -14.19
CA ALA A 20 -7.39 -26.78 -13.92
C ALA A 20 -6.83 -26.48 -12.53
N ARG A 21 -5.84 -25.58 -12.44
CA ARG A 21 -5.30 -25.12 -11.17
C ARG A 21 -6.41 -24.36 -10.47
N ALA A 22 -7.25 -25.09 -9.75
CA ALA A 22 -8.23 -24.51 -8.86
C ALA A 22 -7.46 -23.79 -7.74
N LEU A 23 -7.92 -22.61 -7.38
CA LEU A 23 -7.44 -21.91 -6.19
C LEU A 23 -7.61 -22.85 -4.99
N GLN A 24 -6.50 -23.22 -4.34
CA GLN A 24 -6.51 -24.04 -3.15
C GLN A 24 -6.60 -23.12 -1.93
N ASN A 25 -7.57 -23.38 -1.06
CA ASN A 25 -7.62 -22.71 0.23
C ASN A 25 -6.47 -23.22 1.12
N VAL A 26 -5.50 -22.35 1.38
CA VAL A 26 -4.31 -22.62 2.21
C VAL A 26 -4.40 -21.97 3.60
N THR A 27 -5.51 -21.31 3.93
CA THR A 27 -5.67 -20.52 5.17
C THR A 27 -5.36 -21.33 6.43
N ALA A 28 -5.83 -22.58 6.50
CA ALA A 28 -5.58 -23.44 7.66
C ALA A 28 -4.10 -23.85 7.80
N GLN A 29 -3.39 -24.04 6.68
CA GLN A 29 -1.96 -24.38 6.69
C GLN A 29 -1.09 -23.19 7.07
N LEU A 30 -1.51 -21.98 6.65
CA LEU A 30 -0.79 -20.75 6.97
C LEU A 30 -1.01 -20.35 8.44
N PHE A 31 -2.25 -20.32 8.91
CA PHE A 31 -2.60 -19.67 10.18
C PHE A 31 -3.20 -20.62 11.23
N GLY A 32 -3.57 -21.84 10.86
CA GLY A 32 -4.29 -22.75 11.75
C GLY A 32 -5.58 -22.12 12.31
N PRO A 33 -5.82 -22.17 13.64
CA PRO A 33 -6.99 -21.55 14.26
C PRO A 33 -6.88 -20.01 14.40
N GLU A 34 -5.73 -19.42 14.08
CA GLU A 34 -5.43 -18.00 14.30
C GLU A 34 -5.72 -17.11 13.07
N ALA A 35 -6.46 -17.65 12.09
CA ALA A 35 -6.80 -17.01 10.81
C ALA A 35 -7.85 -15.89 10.92
N HIS A 36 -7.62 -14.89 11.77
CA HIS A 36 -8.50 -13.73 11.94
C HIS A 36 -7.74 -12.44 12.23
N GLY A 37 -8.34 -11.33 11.80
CA GLY A 37 -7.75 -9.98 11.85
C GLY A 37 -7.51 -9.43 10.45
N THR A 38 -6.99 -8.21 10.40
CA THR A 38 -6.63 -7.51 9.15
C THR A 38 -5.12 -7.52 9.00
N LEU A 39 -4.62 -8.04 7.88
CA LEU A 39 -3.20 -7.94 7.55
C LEU A 39 -2.87 -6.48 7.23
N ALA A 40 -2.00 -5.87 8.02
CA ALA A 40 -1.69 -4.44 7.94
C ALA A 40 -0.31 -4.17 7.33
N ALA A 41 0.67 -5.02 7.60
CA ALA A 41 2.02 -4.89 7.05
C ALA A 41 2.76 -6.23 6.95
N PHE A 42 3.89 -6.17 6.25
CA PHE A 42 4.86 -7.24 6.10
C PHE A 42 6.23 -6.71 6.55
N GLY A 43 7.09 -7.57 7.10
CA GLY A 43 8.46 -7.19 7.49
C GLY A 43 9.23 -8.39 8.04
N ASP A 44 10.54 -8.28 8.24
CA ASP A 44 11.36 -9.32 8.90
C ASP A 44 11.62 -8.90 10.35
N PHE A 45 10.71 -9.24 11.25
CA PHE A 45 10.71 -8.70 12.61
C PHE A 45 11.78 -9.36 13.49
N ASN A 46 12.12 -10.62 13.23
CA ASN A 46 13.10 -11.38 13.99
C ASN A 46 14.48 -11.51 13.30
N SER A 47 14.67 -10.82 12.18
CA SER A 47 15.90 -10.79 11.37
C SER A 47 16.34 -12.18 10.87
N ASP A 48 15.37 -13.06 10.59
CA ASP A 48 15.62 -14.41 10.09
C ASP A 48 15.57 -14.53 8.55
N LYS A 49 15.35 -13.40 7.86
CA LYS A 49 15.21 -13.23 6.41
C LYS A 49 13.94 -13.82 5.82
N GLN A 50 12.97 -14.19 6.64
CA GLN A 50 11.64 -14.56 6.20
C GLN A 50 10.68 -13.39 6.43
N THR A 51 9.67 -13.28 5.56
CA THR A 51 8.67 -12.24 5.69
C THR A 51 7.64 -12.64 6.75
N ASP A 52 7.60 -11.89 7.84
CA ASP A 52 6.61 -11.95 8.91
C ASP A 52 5.40 -11.07 8.60
N LEU A 53 4.31 -11.31 9.34
CA LEU A 53 3.02 -10.64 9.12
C LEU A 53 2.59 -9.83 10.34
N PHE A 54 2.18 -8.59 10.11
CA PHE A 54 1.65 -7.68 11.12
C PHE A 54 0.13 -7.62 10.99
N VAL A 55 -0.59 -8.16 11.98
CA VAL A 55 -2.04 -8.36 11.92
C VAL A 55 -2.72 -7.54 13.00
N LEU A 56 -3.70 -6.73 12.60
CA LEU A 56 -4.55 -5.98 13.51
C LEU A 56 -5.78 -6.78 13.92
N ARG A 57 -6.05 -6.84 15.22
CA ARG A 57 -7.21 -7.53 15.79
C ARG A 57 -8.05 -6.59 16.63
N GLY A 58 -9.36 -6.60 16.41
CA GLY A 58 -10.32 -5.77 17.15
C GLY A 58 -10.04 -4.26 17.09
N GLY A 59 -9.26 -3.81 16.10
CA GLY A 59 -8.84 -2.42 15.91
C GLY A 59 -7.85 -1.87 16.95
N ASN A 60 -7.47 -2.62 17.99
CA ASN A 60 -6.65 -2.09 19.09
C ASN A 60 -5.60 -3.08 19.60
N GLU A 61 -5.36 -4.17 18.89
CA GLU A 61 -4.28 -5.11 19.17
C GLU A 61 -3.49 -5.34 17.89
N LEU A 62 -2.16 -5.15 17.97
CA LEU A 62 -1.24 -5.62 16.96
C LEU A 62 -0.73 -7.00 17.36
N VAL A 63 -0.78 -7.96 16.44
CA VAL A 63 -0.20 -9.29 16.57
C VAL A 63 0.79 -9.53 15.44
N ILE A 64 2.04 -9.84 15.78
CA ILE A 64 3.07 -10.19 14.81
C ILE A 64 3.16 -11.72 14.72
N PHE A 65 2.94 -12.22 13.51
CA PHE A 65 3.11 -13.62 13.17
C PHE A 65 4.47 -13.82 12.53
N LEU A 66 5.31 -14.64 13.17
CA LEU A 66 6.59 -14.99 12.57
C LEU A 66 6.42 -16.15 11.60
N ALA A 67 7.12 -16.08 10.49
CA ALA A 67 7.24 -17.18 9.55
C ALA A 67 7.92 -18.38 10.22
N ASP A 68 7.49 -19.59 9.86
CA ASP A 68 7.99 -20.83 10.43
C ASP A 68 8.08 -21.90 9.34
N GLN A 69 9.04 -22.81 9.46
CA GLN A 69 9.26 -23.89 8.49
C GLN A 69 8.22 -25.02 8.59
N LYS A 70 7.37 -25.01 9.62
CA LYS A 70 6.37 -26.06 9.88
C LYS A 70 4.99 -25.48 10.10
N GLU A 71 3.98 -26.14 9.52
CA GLU A 71 2.57 -25.81 9.72
C GLU A 71 2.20 -25.69 11.22
N PRO A 72 1.45 -24.64 11.62
CA PRO A 72 1.06 -23.50 10.80
C PRO A 72 2.28 -22.61 10.44
N TYR A 73 2.42 -22.26 9.16
CA TYR A 73 3.60 -21.54 8.64
C TYR A 73 3.75 -20.11 9.18
N PHE A 74 2.70 -19.55 9.77
CA PHE A 74 2.71 -18.27 10.47
C PHE A 74 2.22 -18.46 11.90
N LYS A 75 3.06 -18.13 12.89
CA LYS A 75 2.75 -18.32 14.31
C LYS A 75 2.73 -16.99 15.03
N PRO A 76 1.65 -16.64 15.77
CA PRO A 76 1.60 -15.39 16.52
C PRO A 76 2.61 -15.45 17.67
N ARG A 77 3.61 -14.56 17.67
CA ARG A 77 4.68 -14.52 18.69
C ARG A 77 4.68 -13.25 19.52
N VAL A 78 4.39 -12.11 18.90
CA VAL A 78 4.35 -10.82 19.60
C VAL A 78 2.91 -10.31 19.60
N LYS A 79 2.48 -9.81 20.76
CA LYS A 79 1.16 -9.21 20.94
C LYS A 79 1.31 -7.88 21.65
N LEU A 80 0.75 -6.84 21.07
CA LEU A 80 0.79 -5.48 21.59
C LEU A 80 -0.65 -4.97 21.75
N PRO A 81 -1.31 -5.24 22.91
CA PRO A 81 -2.67 -4.79 23.16
C PRO A 81 -2.69 -3.31 23.55
N MET A 82 -3.28 -2.44 22.71
CA MET A 82 -3.36 -0.99 22.93
C MET A 82 -4.67 -0.52 23.57
N LYS A 83 -5.52 -1.44 24.03
CA LYS A 83 -6.81 -1.13 24.65
C LYS A 83 -6.71 -0.15 25.84
N SER A 84 -5.61 -0.20 26.61
CA SER A 84 -5.38 0.69 27.74
C SER A 84 -5.19 2.16 27.35
N LEU A 85 -4.84 2.43 26.08
CA LEU A 85 -4.67 3.78 25.55
C LEU A 85 -5.97 4.38 25.01
N GLY A 86 -7.04 3.60 24.88
CA GLY A 86 -8.33 4.09 24.36
C GLY A 86 -8.28 4.53 22.88
N VAL A 87 -7.43 3.87 22.08
CA VAL A 87 -7.21 4.20 20.67
C VAL A 87 -7.57 3.04 19.75
N THR A 88 -7.79 3.37 18.47
CA THR A 88 -7.89 2.43 17.36
C THR A 88 -6.66 2.61 16.47
N ILE A 89 -6.01 1.53 16.09
CA ILE A 89 -4.85 1.52 15.19
C ILE A 89 -5.38 1.67 13.76
N THR A 90 -4.83 2.61 13.00
CA THR A 90 -5.23 2.90 11.61
C THR A 90 -4.19 2.41 10.60
N SER A 91 -2.89 2.47 10.93
CA SER A 91 -1.81 1.92 10.11
C SER A 91 -0.66 1.33 10.94
N VAL A 92 0.12 0.47 10.31
CA VAL A 92 1.31 -0.20 10.86
C VAL A 92 2.45 -0.06 9.86
N VAL A 93 3.58 0.50 10.29
CA VAL A 93 4.78 0.65 9.46
C VAL A 93 5.99 0.09 10.23
N PRO A 94 6.43 -1.15 9.92
CA PRO A 94 7.67 -1.70 10.44
C PRO A 94 8.88 -0.95 9.86
N GLY A 95 9.91 -0.72 10.67
CA GLY A 95 11.16 -0.08 10.25
C GLY A 95 12.17 -0.02 11.40
N ASP A 96 13.43 0.35 11.13
CA ASP A 96 14.46 0.57 12.15
C ASP A 96 14.61 2.08 12.36
N TYR A 97 13.83 2.66 13.28
CA TYR A 97 13.67 4.11 13.43
C TYR A 97 14.76 4.76 14.30
N ASP A 98 15.64 3.97 14.92
CA ASP A 98 16.80 4.46 15.68
C ASP A 98 18.15 3.96 15.16
N GLY A 99 18.16 3.11 14.13
CA GLY A 99 19.36 2.63 13.44
C GLY A 99 20.11 1.54 14.22
N ASP A 100 19.45 0.86 15.16
CA ASP A 100 20.06 -0.17 16.01
C ASP A 100 20.05 -1.58 15.38
N SER A 101 19.54 -1.70 14.15
CA SER A 101 19.37 -2.93 13.38
C SER A 101 18.35 -3.92 13.96
N GLN A 102 17.48 -3.46 14.87
CA GLN A 102 16.29 -4.19 15.29
C GLN A 102 15.04 -3.59 14.64
N MET A 103 14.02 -4.43 14.43
CA MET A 103 12.76 -3.97 13.86
C MET A 103 11.93 -3.26 14.95
N ASP A 104 11.71 -1.96 14.76
CA ASP A 104 10.70 -1.17 15.47
C ASP A 104 9.37 -1.19 14.70
N VAL A 105 8.35 -0.57 15.30
CA VAL A 105 7.05 -0.41 14.66
C VAL A 105 6.47 0.98 14.91
N LEU A 106 6.25 1.73 13.83
CA LEU A 106 5.45 2.94 13.85
C LEU A 106 3.97 2.57 13.69
N LEU A 107 3.15 3.07 14.62
CA LEU A 107 1.69 2.92 14.60
C LEU A 107 1.03 4.29 14.51
N THR A 108 0.10 4.42 13.59
CA THR A 108 -0.85 5.55 13.59
C THR A 108 -2.14 5.12 14.25
N THR A 109 -2.73 6.05 14.99
CA THR A 109 -3.88 5.76 15.84
C THR A 109 -4.85 6.91 15.89
N GLN A 110 -6.13 6.59 16.07
CA GLN A 110 -7.19 7.54 16.31
C GLN A 110 -7.79 7.32 17.70
N ALA A 111 -8.10 8.40 18.42
CA ALA A 111 -8.76 8.31 19.72
C ALA A 111 -10.22 7.83 19.56
N GLN A 112 -10.64 6.84 20.35
CA GLN A 112 -12.00 6.28 20.27
C GLN A 112 -13.10 7.27 20.71
N SER A 113 -12.74 8.26 21.53
CA SER A 113 -13.69 9.14 22.26
C SER A 113 -13.70 10.60 21.80
N HIS A 114 -12.95 10.98 20.77
CA HIS A 114 -12.85 12.37 20.32
C HIS A 114 -13.22 12.55 18.85
N GLY A 115 -14.15 13.47 18.58
CA GLY A 115 -14.63 13.79 17.23
C GLY A 115 -13.68 14.61 16.36
N ARG A 116 -12.35 14.53 16.59
CA ARG A 116 -11.35 15.08 15.66
C ARG A 116 -10.75 13.94 14.86
N ASP A 117 -10.79 14.06 13.55
CA ASP A 117 -10.18 13.14 12.60
C ASP A 117 -8.67 13.41 12.49
N GLU A 118 -7.99 13.41 13.64
CA GLU A 118 -6.54 13.60 13.73
C GLU A 118 -5.87 12.29 14.14
N LEU A 119 -4.75 11.97 13.52
CA LEU A 119 -3.95 10.79 13.81
C LEU A 119 -2.82 11.11 14.78
N SER A 120 -2.70 10.27 15.81
CA SER A 120 -1.53 10.25 16.70
C SER A 120 -0.56 9.17 16.24
N VAL A 121 0.73 9.47 16.24
CA VAL A 121 1.78 8.54 15.81
C VAL A 121 2.62 8.12 17.00
N PHE A 122 2.84 6.81 17.11
CA PHE A 122 3.67 6.17 18.12
C PHE A 122 4.76 5.35 17.44
N ILE A 123 6.00 5.46 17.89
CA ILE A 123 7.08 4.53 17.53
C ILE A 123 7.28 3.60 18.73
N PHE A 124 7.12 2.30 18.51
CA PHE A 124 7.40 1.25 19.48
C PHE A 124 8.76 0.66 19.19
N TRP A 125 9.68 0.80 20.15
CA TRP A 125 11.08 0.43 19.99
C TRP A 125 11.25 -1.07 20.20
N GLY A 126 11.79 -1.73 19.18
CA GLY A 126 12.11 -3.14 19.16
C GLY A 126 13.20 -3.48 20.17
N HIS A 127 12.98 -4.52 20.95
CA HIS A 127 14.03 -5.03 21.83
C HIS A 127 13.98 -6.53 21.93
N ASN A 128 15.03 -7.21 21.48
CA ASN A 128 15.17 -8.66 21.52
C ASN A 128 13.94 -9.37 20.93
N GLN A 129 13.48 -8.90 19.75
CA GLN A 129 12.31 -9.44 19.05
C GLN A 129 11.02 -9.34 19.88
N THR A 130 10.85 -8.24 20.61
CA THR A 130 9.62 -7.92 21.36
C THR A 130 9.24 -6.45 21.20
N LEU A 131 7.96 -6.16 21.41
CA LEU A 131 7.42 -4.81 21.51
C LEU A 131 6.66 -4.69 22.83
N ASP A 132 6.81 -3.56 23.52
CA ASP A 132 6.15 -3.30 24.80
C ASP A 132 5.50 -1.91 24.84
N LEU A 133 4.41 -1.79 25.59
CA LEU A 133 3.71 -0.52 25.76
C LEU A 133 4.51 0.53 26.53
N ASN A 134 5.50 0.14 27.34
CA ASN A 134 6.31 1.09 28.10
C ASN A 134 7.52 1.59 27.29
N HIS A 135 7.92 0.86 26.25
CA HIS A 135 9.03 1.24 25.38
C HIS A 135 8.53 1.83 24.06
N LYS A 136 8.01 3.06 24.15
CA LYS A 136 7.48 3.78 22.98
C LYS A 136 7.71 5.28 23.09
N THR A 137 7.77 5.93 21.93
CA THR A 137 7.76 7.38 21.81
C THR A 137 6.51 7.83 21.07
N MET A 138 5.75 8.75 21.67
CA MET A 138 4.66 9.43 20.96
C MET A 138 5.21 10.66 20.27
N LEU A 139 4.90 10.85 18.99
CA LEU A 139 5.25 12.09 18.31
C LEU A 139 4.44 13.24 18.92
N ASN A 140 5.10 14.36 19.20
CA ASN A 140 4.50 15.53 19.85
C ASN A 140 3.59 16.39 18.93
N LYS A 141 3.13 15.81 17.82
CA LYS A 141 2.21 16.41 16.85
C LYS A 141 1.21 15.36 16.37
N THR A 142 0.02 15.81 16.00
CA THR A 142 -0.98 14.98 15.32
C THR A 142 -1.00 15.29 13.84
N PHE A 143 -1.50 14.36 13.03
CA PHE A 143 -1.55 14.46 11.57
C PHE A 143 -2.98 14.51 11.07
N HIS A 144 -3.19 15.14 9.91
CA HIS A 144 -4.49 15.16 9.25
C HIS A 144 -4.77 13.89 8.43
N ASP A 145 -3.72 13.13 8.09
CA ASP A 145 -3.77 11.91 7.28
C ASP A 145 -2.58 11.01 7.62
N GLU A 146 -2.56 9.79 7.10
CA GLU A 146 -1.48 8.82 7.32
C GLU A 146 -0.13 9.37 6.83
N PRO A 147 0.95 9.36 7.63
CA PRO A 147 2.24 9.92 7.22
C PRO A 147 2.94 9.02 6.19
N LEU A 148 3.80 9.63 5.37
CA LEU A 148 4.76 8.93 4.52
C LEU A 148 6.05 8.70 5.29
N VAL A 149 6.52 7.45 5.31
CA VAL A 149 7.83 7.09 5.87
C VAL A 149 8.85 7.01 4.74
N MET A 150 9.98 7.69 4.89
CA MET A 150 11.05 7.75 3.88
C MET A 150 12.39 8.13 4.52
N ASP A 151 13.51 7.86 3.85
CA ASP A 151 14.82 8.40 4.23
C ASP A 151 15.02 9.76 3.53
N PHE A 152 14.62 10.84 4.20
CA PHE A 152 14.58 12.17 3.59
C PHE A 152 15.96 12.81 3.50
N ASN A 153 16.85 12.50 4.44
CA ASN A 153 18.19 13.09 4.54
C ASN A 153 19.33 12.16 4.07
N GLY A 154 19.04 10.91 3.72
CA GLY A 154 20.00 9.92 3.23
C GLY A 154 20.86 9.29 4.32
N ASP A 155 20.40 9.25 5.57
CA ASP A 155 21.14 8.69 6.71
C ASP A 155 20.80 7.21 7.01
N LEU A 156 19.92 6.61 6.20
CA LEU A 156 19.40 5.24 6.33
C LEU A 156 18.49 5.01 7.54
N ILE A 157 18.10 6.07 8.26
CA ILE A 157 17.10 6.01 9.32
C ILE A 157 15.77 6.55 8.75
N PRO A 158 14.65 5.84 8.92
CA PRO A 158 13.35 6.31 8.45
C PRO A 158 12.91 7.61 9.13
N ASP A 159 12.59 8.60 8.29
CA ASP A 159 11.96 9.87 8.65
C ASP A 159 10.45 9.82 8.41
N VAL A 160 9.70 10.71 9.09
CA VAL A 160 8.23 10.75 9.03
C VAL A 160 7.75 12.06 8.43
N PHE A 161 7.18 11.99 7.23
CA PHE A 161 6.66 13.13 6.47
C PHE A 161 5.14 13.21 6.54
N GLY A 162 4.61 14.42 6.71
CA GLY A 162 3.17 14.62 6.59
C GLY A 162 2.74 16.04 6.95
N VAL A 163 1.43 16.28 6.88
CA VAL A 163 0.83 17.56 7.31
C VAL A 163 0.33 17.41 8.74
N THR A 164 0.91 18.19 9.64
CA THR A 164 0.60 18.17 11.07
C THR A 164 -0.54 19.14 11.39
N SER A 165 -1.29 18.90 12.46
CA SER A 165 -2.46 19.70 12.84
C SER A 165 -2.17 21.17 13.14
N ASP A 166 -0.91 21.51 13.42
CA ASP A 166 -0.45 22.86 13.70
C ASP A 166 0.09 23.61 12.46
N SER A 167 0.09 22.98 11.28
CA SER A 167 0.51 23.62 10.03
C SER A 167 -0.27 23.15 8.80
N ASN A 168 -0.48 24.04 7.84
CA ASN A 168 -1.03 23.66 6.53
C ASN A 168 0.05 23.22 5.52
N LYS A 169 1.33 23.20 5.94
CA LYS A 169 2.47 22.82 5.12
C LYS A 169 3.06 21.49 5.59
N PRO A 170 3.63 20.68 4.69
CA PRO A 170 4.25 19.43 5.08
C PRO A 170 5.48 19.68 5.96
N HIS A 171 5.61 18.85 6.99
CA HIS A 171 6.76 18.78 7.87
C HIS A 171 7.40 17.41 7.75
N ILE A 172 8.67 17.35 8.13
CA ILE A 172 9.44 16.12 8.26
C ILE A 172 9.93 16.01 9.70
N LEU A 173 9.74 14.84 10.30
CA LEU A 173 10.44 14.44 11.51
C LEU A 173 11.67 13.64 11.11
N ILE A 174 12.86 14.14 11.46
CA ILE A 174 14.10 13.40 11.25
C ILE A 174 14.23 12.33 12.33
N GLY A 175 14.28 11.05 11.92
CA GLY A 175 14.20 9.89 12.80
C GLY A 175 15.31 9.86 13.85
N GLY A 176 16.58 9.96 13.40
CA GLY A 176 17.75 9.77 14.27
C GLY A 176 17.86 10.72 15.48
N ASN A 177 17.18 11.87 15.47
CA ASN A 177 17.13 12.78 16.61
C ASN A 177 15.72 13.27 16.99
N LEU A 178 14.69 12.75 16.31
CA LEU A 178 13.29 13.12 16.47
C LEU A 178 13.04 14.64 16.41
N SER A 179 13.68 15.32 15.46
CA SER A 179 13.55 16.77 15.27
C SER A 179 12.64 17.13 14.09
N TRP A 180 11.80 18.15 14.28
CA TRP A 180 10.86 18.61 13.26
C TRP A 180 11.43 19.74 12.41
N HIS A 181 11.25 19.63 11.09
CA HIS A 181 11.63 20.64 10.12
C HIS A 181 10.49 20.88 9.13
N ALA A 182 10.45 22.09 8.56
CA ALA A 182 9.61 22.34 7.39
C ALA A 182 10.19 21.56 6.21
N ALA A 183 9.36 20.75 5.55
CA ALA A 183 9.84 19.90 4.46
C ALA A 183 9.85 20.65 3.12
N LEU A 184 8.71 21.30 2.78
CA LEU A 184 8.50 21.87 1.44
C LEU A 184 7.62 23.13 1.49
N GLU A 185 7.82 23.99 0.50
CA GLU A 185 7.06 25.23 0.29
C GLU A 185 5.98 25.06 -0.79
N THR A 186 5.10 24.06 -0.65
CA THR A 186 3.95 23.89 -1.56
C THR A 186 2.84 24.90 -1.27
N GLN A 187 2.15 25.35 -2.32
CA GLN A 187 1.01 26.26 -2.21
C GLN A 187 -0.33 25.53 -2.10
N SER A 188 -0.39 24.29 -2.58
CA SER A 188 -1.59 23.47 -2.58
C SER A 188 -1.73 22.70 -1.28
N LYS A 189 -2.95 22.48 -0.83
CA LYS A 189 -3.19 21.56 0.29
C LYS A 189 -2.90 20.13 -0.15
N MET A 190 -2.40 19.29 0.76
CA MET A 190 -2.33 17.86 0.50
C MET A 190 -3.75 17.28 0.36
N TYR A 191 -3.92 16.36 -0.59
CA TYR A 191 -5.15 15.61 -0.75
C TYR A 191 -5.30 14.61 0.40
N ILE A 192 -6.52 14.28 0.84
CA ILE A 192 -6.77 13.32 1.92
C ILE A 192 -7.88 12.37 1.45
N PRO A 193 -7.67 11.04 1.45
CA PRO A 193 -6.41 10.36 1.75
C PRO A 193 -5.36 10.59 0.64
N HIS A 194 -4.10 10.85 0.99
CA HIS A 194 -3.03 11.07 0.03
C HIS A 194 -2.43 9.78 -0.52
N SER A 195 -1.78 9.89 -1.67
CA SER A 195 -0.98 8.82 -2.28
C SER A 195 0.42 9.32 -2.64
N HIS A 196 1.10 9.90 -1.65
CA HIS A 196 2.48 10.36 -1.80
C HIS A 196 3.44 9.19 -2.05
N ALA A 197 4.52 9.43 -2.79
CA ALA A 197 5.56 8.42 -3.04
C ALA A 197 6.95 9.05 -2.99
N PHE A 198 7.94 8.25 -2.60
CA PHE A 198 9.36 8.60 -2.59
C PHE A 198 10.11 7.61 -3.49
N ILE A 199 10.36 8.02 -4.74
CA ILE A 199 10.87 7.16 -5.82
C ILE A 199 11.59 8.03 -6.85
N ASP A 200 12.54 7.47 -7.60
CA ASP A 200 13.17 8.18 -8.72
C ASP A 200 12.14 8.47 -9.83
N LEU A 201 11.88 9.76 -10.09
CA LEU A 201 10.89 10.24 -11.07
C LEU A 201 11.56 10.94 -12.26
N ASN A 202 12.89 11.09 -12.22
CA ASN A 202 13.64 11.85 -13.21
C ASN A 202 14.81 11.06 -13.84
N ASN A 203 15.02 9.82 -13.39
CA ASN A 203 16.06 8.88 -13.81
C ASN A 203 17.48 9.33 -13.44
N ASP A 204 17.66 9.96 -12.28
CA ASP A 204 18.97 10.31 -11.73
C ASP A 204 19.47 9.36 -10.63
N PHE A 205 18.75 8.25 -10.41
CA PHE A 205 18.99 7.25 -9.36
C PHE A 205 18.85 7.78 -7.93
N THR A 206 18.30 8.97 -7.75
CA THR A 206 17.94 9.53 -6.44
C THR A 206 16.42 9.50 -6.30
N ALA A 207 15.93 9.17 -5.10
CA ALA A 207 14.50 9.23 -4.84
C ALA A 207 14.02 10.69 -4.81
N ASP A 208 13.02 10.96 -5.64
CA ASP A 208 12.25 12.19 -5.72
C ASP A 208 10.94 12.04 -4.94
N LEU A 209 10.26 13.15 -4.69
CA LEU A 209 8.99 13.15 -3.99
C LEU A 209 7.81 13.42 -4.94
N PHE A 210 6.86 12.50 -4.95
CA PHE A 210 5.58 12.64 -5.62
C PHE A 210 4.51 13.02 -4.61
N LEU A 211 3.82 14.14 -4.84
CA LEU A 211 2.78 14.65 -3.95
C LEU A 211 1.41 14.70 -4.64
N THR A 212 0.40 14.21 -3.93
CA THR A 212 -1.01 14.31 -4.32
C THR A 212 -1.60 15.51 -3.60
N THR A 213 -1.98 16.53 -4.35
CA THR A 213 -2.46 17.81 -3.83
C THR A 213 -3.85 18.13 -4.32
N SER A 214 -4.52 19.04 -3.63
CA SER A 214 -5.84 19.55 -3.99
C SER A 214 -5.83 21.08 -3.93
N PRO A 215 -5.47 21.78 -5.04
CA PRO A 215 -5.40 23.23 -5.04
C PRO A 215 -6.77 23.90 -4.80
N ASN A 216 -7.84 23.19 -5.15
CA ASN A 216 -9.22 23.52 -4.78
C ASN A 216 -9.93 22.21 -4.42
N SER A 217 -10.98 22.28 -3.59
CA SER A 217 -11.69 21.11 -3.04
C SER A 217 -12.36 20.18 -4.07
N LYS A 218 -12.22 20.45 -5.37
CA LYS A 218 -12.85 19.69 -6.47
C LYS A 218 -11.84 19.09 -7.45
N SER A 219 -10.55 19.39 -7.34
CA SER A 219 -9.52 18.90 -8.26
C SER A 219 -8.36 18.28 -7.51
N ILE A 220 -7.88 17.14 -8.00
CA ILE A 220 -6.66 16.49 -7.56
C ILE A 220 -5.56 16.79 -8.59
N GLN A 221 -4.38 17.12 -8.10
CA GLN A 221 -3.18 17.38 -8.88
C GLN A 221 -2.00 16.61 -8.31
N PHE A 222 -1.04 16.33 -9.18
CA PHE A 222 0.17 15.61 -8.87
C PHE A 222 1.36 16.54 -9.04
N GLU A 223 2.18 16.69 -7.99
CA GLU A 223 3.41 17.49 -8.01
C GLU A 223 4.61 16.55 -7.93
N THR A 224 5.61 16.79 -8.78
CA THR A 224 6.93 16.14 -8.69
C THR A 224 7.91 17.12 -8.07
N TRP A 225 8.64 16.69 -7.06
CA TRP A 225 9.68 17.46 -6.37
C TRP A 225 10.99 16.70 -6.49
N VAL A 226 11.91 17.27 -7.27
CA VAL A 226 13.19 16.64 -7.59
C VAL A 226 14.18 16.86 -6.46
N ASN A 227 14.80 15.79 -5.99
CA ASN A 227 15.83 15.78 -4.98
C ASN A 227 17.19 16.07 -5.60
N LYS A 228 17.90 17.06 -5.06
CA LYS A 228 19.31 17.30 -5.37
C LYS A 228 20.08 17.47 -4.08
N ASP A 229 20.83 16.43 -3.71
CA ASP A 229 21.66 16.40 -2.50
C ASP A 229 20.87 16.76 -1.22
N GLY A 230 19.65 16.24 -1.08
CA GLY A 230 18.75 16.50 0.05
C GLY A 230 17.92 17.79 -0.06
N ASN A 231 18.03 18.51 -1.17
CA ASN A 231 17.22 19.71 -1.44
C ASN A 231 16.15 19.43 -2.50
N PHE A 232 14.88 19.56 -2.11
CA PHE A 232 13.75 19.28 -2.96
C PHE A 232 13.24 20.53 -3.65
N SER A 233 13.09 20.47 -4.98
CA SER A 233 12.55 21.56 -5.78
C SER A 233 11.44 21.08 -6.71
N LYS A 234 10.33 21.83 -6.77
CA LYS A 234 9.19 21.46 -7.62
C LYS A 234 9.60 21.47 -9.09
N ALA A 235 9.42 20.34 -9.76
CA ALA A 235 9.70 20.14 -11.16
C ALA A 235 8.47 20.47 -12.01
N GLY A 236 8.63 21.39 -12.97
CA GLY A 236 7.62 21.67 -13.99
C GLY A 236 6.26 22.13 -13.43
N LYS A 237 5.20 21.84 -14.19
CA LYS A 237 3.81 22.12 -13.79
C LYS A 237 3.22 20.89 -13.11
N SER A 238 2.32 21.12 -12.15
CA SER A 238 1.50 20.03 -11.59
C SER A 238 0.67 19.38 -12.68
N LYS A 239 0.49 18.05 -12.61
CA LYS A 239 -0.35 17.29 -13.52
C LYS A 239 -1.74 17.10 -12.95
N ASP A 240 -2.78 17.44 -13.71
CA ASP A 240 -4.17 17.22 -13.29
C ASP A 240 -4.55 15.73 -13.41
N MET A 241 -5.53 15.29 -12.61
CA MET A 241 -6.15 13.96 -12.76
C MET A 241 -6.79 13.75 -14.15
N PRO A 242 -7.00 12.50 -14.60
CA PRO A 242 -7.67 12.21 -15.86
C PRO A 242 -9.03 12.91 -15.99
N SER A 243 -9.33 13.41 -17.19
CA SER A 243 -10.60 14.10 -17.43
C SER A 243 -11.78 13.14 -17.22
N GLY A 244 -12.77 13.56 -16.44
CA GLY A 244 -13.94 12.74 -16.13
C GLY A 244 -13.80 11.85 -14.90
N ALA A 245 -12.59 11.69 -14.32
CA ALA A 245 -12.41 10.99 -13.06
C ALA A 245 -13.20 11.65 -11.92
N LYS A 246 -13.87 10.83 -11.12
CA LYS A 246 -14.68 11.23 -9.95
C LYS A 246 -14.10 10.73 -8.64
N VAL A 247 -13.54 9.52 -8.66
CA VAL A 247 -12.80 8.94 -7.54
C VAL A 247 -11.41 8.58 -8.05
N VAL A 248 -10.38 8.93 -7.29
CA VAL A 248 -8.98 8.64 -7.61
C VAL A 248 -8.45 7.71 -6.53
N GLY A 249 -7.86 6.59 -6.93
CA GLY A 249 -7.18 5.67 -6.04
C GLY A 249 -5.72 6.04 -5.80
N GLN A 250 -4.97 5.10 -5.23
CA GLN A 250 -3.54 5.25 -4.99
C GLN A 250 -2.76 5.21 -6.30
N SER A 251 -1.84 6.16 -6.43
CA SER A 251 -0.81 6.22 -7.46
C SER A 251 0.16 5.07 -7.30
N VAL A 252 0.50 4.43 -8.41
CA VAL A 252 1.39 3.27 -8.44
C VAL A 252 2.46 3.48 -9.49
N PHE A 253 3.71 3.16 -9.15
CA PHE A 253 4.86 3.36 -10.02
C PHE A 253 5.59 2.03 -10.25
N ALA A 254 5.81 1.68 -11.51
CA ALA A 254 6.68 0.58 -11.91
C ALA A 254 7.08 0.74 -13.39
N ASP A 255 8.18 0.10 -13.77
CA ASP A 255 8.62 0.00 -15.16
C ASP A 255 7.86 -1.17 -15.84
N PHE A 256 6.71 -0.85 -16.45
CA PHE A 256 5.82 -1.87 -17.04
C PHE A 256 6.24 -2.26 -18.45
N ASP A 257 6.97 -1.40 -19.17
CA ASP A 257 7.44 -1.67 -20.53
C ASP A 257 8.91 -2.11 -20.61
N GLY A 258 9.63 -2.10 -19.48
CA GLY A 258 11.01 -2.55 -19.35
C GLY A 258 12.02 -1.57 -19.93
N ASP A 259 11.67 -0.28 -20.09
CA ASP A 259 12.54 0.74 -20.67
C ASP A 259 13.50 1.40 -19.66
N GLY A 260 13.38 1.03 -18.38
CA GLY A 260 14.17 1.55 -17.27
C GLY A 260 13.59 2.80 -16.62
N GLN A 261 12.43 3.28 -17.06
CA GLN A 261 11.71 4.40 -16.45
C GLN A 261 10.44 3.89 -15.78
N SER A 262 10.08 4.48 -14.64
CA SER A 262 8.82 4.12 -13.99
C SER A 262 7.64 4.83 -14.64
N GLU A 263 6.64 4.08 -15.08
CA GLU A 263 5.33 4.61 -15.41
C GLU A 263 4.49 4.79 -14.13
N HIS A 264 3.62 5.80 -14.17
CA HIS A 264 2.59 6.02 -13.17
C HIS A 264 1.25 5.45 -13.66
N LEU A 265 0.79 4.38 -13.00
CA LEU A 265 -0.59 3.89 -13.09
C LEU A 265 -1.49 4.55 -12.05
N LEU A 266 -2.66 4.98 -12.49
CA LEU A 266 -3.68 5.60 -11.65
C LEU A 266 -5.02 4.88 -11.82
N PRO A 267 -5.45 4.08 -10.82
CA PRO A 267 -6.79 3.53 -10.79
C PRO A 267 -7.80 4.63 -10.46
N VAL A 268 -8.86 4.74 -11.23
CA VAL A 268 -9.92 5.75 -11.05
C VAL A 268 -11.30 5.17 -11.27
N CYS A 269 -12.29 5.88 -10.76
CA CYS A 269 -13.69 5.72 -11.14
C CYS A 269 -14.16 6.95 -11.92
N GLU A 270 -14.81 6.73 -13.04
CA GLU A 270 -15.39 7.77 -13.90
C GLU A 270 -16.81 8.17 -13.45
N ASP A 271 -17.29 7.57 -12.36
CA ASP A 271 -18.50 7.92 -11.62
C ASP A 271 -18.28 7.73 -10.11
N GLU A 272 -19.15 8.32 -9.29
CA GLU A 272 -19.03 8.30 -7.82
C GLU A 272 -19.22 6.92 -7.20
N THR A 273 -19.86 5.99 -7.91
CA THR A 273 -20.20 4.65 -7.40
C THR A 273 -19.25 3.55 -7.88
N CYS A 274 -18.26 3.92 -8.69
CA CYS A 274 -17.32 3.02 -9.35
C CYS A 274 -17.97 1.97 -10.25
N GLN A 275 -19.06 2.34 -10.94
CA GLN A 275 -19.69 1.50 -11.96
C GLN A 275 -18.83 1.43 -13.23
N ARG A 276 -18.16 2.54 -13.57
CA ARG A 276 -17.20 2.72 -14.64
C ARG A 276 -15.83 2.95 -14.01
N SER A 277 -15.06 1.88 -13.97
CA SER A 277 -13.69 1.89 -13.46
C SER A 277 -12.70 1.90 -14.61
N ALA A 278 -11.57 2.58 -14.41
CA ALA A 278 -10.52 2.69 -15.40
C ALA A 278 -9.15 2.71 -14.72
N ILE A 279 -8.13 2.25 -15.42
CA ILE A 279 -6.73 2.44 -15.07
C ILE A 279 -6.12 3.32 -16.16
N TYR A 280 -5.55 4.44 -15.74
CA TYR A 280 -4.81 5.34 -16.62
C TYR A 280 -3.32 5.22 -16.38
N LEU A 281 -2.54 5.46 -17.42
CA LEU A 281 -1.08 5.46 -17.40
C LEU A 281 -0.56 6.84 -17.82
N THR A 282 0.52 7.26 -17.19
CA THR A 282 1.40 8.32 -17.69
C THR A 282 2.86 7.99 -17.39
N LYS A 283 3.78 8.61 -18.11
CA LYS A 283 5.21 8.58 -17.78
C LYS A 283 5.88 9.93 -17.95
N LEU A 284 7.15 10.01 -17.58
CA LEU A 284 7.97 11.20 -17.74
C LEU A 284 7.95 11.67 -19.21
N GLY A 285 7.77 12.97 -19.42
CA GLY A 285 7.67 13.57 -20.76
C GLY A 285 6.32 13.40 -21.46
N LEU A 286 5.36 12.65 -20.87
CA LEU A 286 3.99 12.56 -21.38
C LEU A 286 3.05 13.49 -20.61
N ASP A 287 2.46 14.47 -21.29
CA ASP A 287 1.53 15.41 -20.66
C ASP A 287 0.10 14.86 -20.50
N GLN A 288 -0.23 13.78 -21.20
CA GLN A 288 -1.58 13.19 -21.24
C GLN A 288 -1.70 11.94 -20.36
N TRP A 289 -2.93 11.54 -20.11
CA TRP A 289 -3.27 10.25 -19.49
C TRP A 289 -3.74 9.29 -20.58
N ILE A 290 -3.18 8.08 -20.60
CA ILE A 290 -3.56 7.04 -21.55
C ILE A 290 -4.40 6.01 -20.80
N PRO A 291 -5.66 5.73 -21.21
CA PRO A 291 -6.41 4.63 -20.63
C PRO A 291 -5.77 3.30 -21.04
N VAL A 292 -5.34 2.50 -20.07
CA VAL A 292 -4.76 1.17 -20.32
C VAL A 292 -5.76 0.05 -20.10
N LEU A 293 -6.72 0.26 -19.19
CA LEU A 293 -7.83 -0.66 -18.96
C LEU A 293 -9.08 0.13 -18.65
N GLN A 294 -10.15 -0.13 -19.39
CA GLN A 294 -11.50 0.39 -19.16
C GLN A 294 -12.49 -0.77 -19.30
N ASP A 295 -13.73 -0.55 -18.89
CA ASP A 295 -14.82 -1.52 -19.06
C ASP A 295 -14.47 -2.91 -18.52
N PHE A 296 -14.22 -3.04 -17.22
CA PHE A 296 -13.77 -4.28 -16.58
C PHE A 296 -14.83 -5.39 -16.72
N ARG A 297 -14.87 -6.05 -17.88
CA ARG A 297 -15.94 -6.97 -18.25
C ARG A 297 -15.36 -8.35 -18.49
N ASN A 298 -15.91 -9.33 -17.80
CA ASN A 298 -15.64 -10.74 -18.05
C ASN A 298 -16.96 -11.43 -18.35
N LYS A 299 -17.17 -11.80 -19.63
CA LYS A 299 -18.45 -12.31 -20.16
C LYS A 299 -19.59 -11.32 -19.91
N ASP A 300 -20.62 -11.74 -19.18
CA ASP A 300 -21.79 -10.93 -18.85
C ASP A 300 -21.63 -10.16 -17.53
N THR A 301 -20.52 -10.37 -16.82
CA THR A 301 -20.25 -9.70 -15.56
C THR A 301 -19.40 -8.46 -15.78
N VAL A 302 -19.91 -7.32 -15.32
CA VAL A 302 -19.17 -6.07 -15.20
C VAL A 302 -18.63 -5.98 -13.78
N TRP A 303 -17.38 -5.56 -13.68
CA TRP A 303 -16.66 -5.35 -12.44
C TRP A 303 -16.32 -3.87 -12.30
N GLY A 304 -16.12 -3.44 -11.07
CA GLY A 304 -15.62 -2.10 -10.76
C GLY A 304 -14.84 -2.11 -9.47
N PHE A 305 -14.04 -1.07 -9.26
CA PHE A 305 -13.32 -0.89 -8.00
C PHE A 305 -14.29 -0.76 -6.83
N VAL A 306 -13.84 -1.20 -5.66
CA VAL A 306 -14.54 -0.95 -4.40
C VAL A 306 -14.21 0.48 -3.97
N PRO A 307 -15.16 1.43 -3.98
CA PRO A 307 -14.88 2.80 -3.56
C PRO A 307 -14.52 2.84 -2.07
N TYR A 308 -13.60 3.73 -1.73
CA TYR A 308 -13.28 4.04 -0.34
C TYR A 308 -14.53 4.55 0.39
N GLN A 309 -14.97 3.81 1.41
CA GLN A 309 -16.02 4.25 2.31
C GLN A 309 -15.40 4.64 3.64
N ASN A 310 -15.59 5.89 4.04
CA ASN A 310 -15.22 6.38 5.37
C ASN A 310 -16.37 6.14 6.35
N ASP A 311 -16.79 4.88 6.51
CA ASP A 311 -17.83 4.53 7.47
C ASP A 311 -17.23 4.35 8.87
N LYS A 312 -17.39 5.39 9.70
CA LYS A 312 -16.89 5.44 11.08
C LYS A 312 -17.50 4.39 12.02
N SER A 313 -18.53 3.66 11.58
CA SER A 313 -19.17 2.60 12.38
C SER A 313 -18.54 1.22 12.19
N SER A 314 -17.71 1.04 11.15
CA SER A 314 -17.02 -0.23 10.90
C SER A 314 -15.73 -0.33 11.72
N THR A 315 -15.47 -1.52 12.27
CA THR A 315 -14.16 -1.87 12.84
C THR A 315 -13.18 -2.37 11.77
N GLU A 316 -13.61 -2.49 10.52
CA GLU A 316 -12.77 -2.90 9.40
C GLU A 316 -12.04 -1.69 8.81
N ILE A 317 -10.74 -1.84 8.58
CA ILE A 317 -9.92 -0.81 7.93
C ILE A 317 -10.31 -0.76 6.45
N SER A 318 -10.80 0.40 6.03
CA SER A 318 -11.12 0.70 4.64
C SER A 318 -9.87 1.27 3.97
N PHE A 319 -9.49 0.73 2.82
CA PHE A 319 -8.34 1.22 2.06
C PHE A 319 -8.83 1.96 0.81
N PRO A 320 -8.13 3.01 0.36
CA PRO A 320 -8.37 3.58 -0.95
C PRO A 320 -8.21 2.53 -2.07
N ILE A 321 -8.76 2.82 -3.24
CA ILE A 321 -8.60 1.95 -4.41
C ILE A 321 -7.10 1.78 -4.69
N THR A 322 -6.61 0.55 -4.63
CA THR A 322 -5.17 0.25 -4.69
C THR A 322 -4.92 -0.85 -5.72
N LEU A 323 -3.81 -0.72 -6.46
CA LEU A 323 -3.26 -1.80 -7.29
C LEU A 323 -2.03 -2.35 -6.58
N HIS A 324 -2.00 -3.66 -6.33
CA HIS A 324 -0.81 -4.33 -5.83
C HIS A 324 0.01 -4.82 -7.01
N ILE A 325 1.26 -4.38 -7.09
CA ILE A 325 2.17 -4.72 -8.18
C ILE A 325 3.10 -5.84 -7.76
N GLY A 326 3.33 -6.78 -8.66
CA GLY A 326 4.29 -7.87 -8.51
C GLY A 326 4.29 -8.75 -9.75
N ASP A 327 5.28 -9.61 -9.91
CA ASP A 327 5.29 -10.61 -10.99
C ASP A 327 4.50 -11.85 -10.54
N TYR A 328 3.18 -11.81 -10.67
CA TYR A 328 2.28 -12.85 -10.17
C TYR A 328 2.26 -14.08 -11.07
N ASN A 329 2.53 -13.89 -12.35
CA ASN A 329 2.53 -14.96 -13.35
C ASN A 329 3.94 -15.53 -13.64
N MET A 330 4.99 -14.90 -13.10
CA MET A 330 6.42 -15.23 -13.25
C MET A 330 6.95 -15.08 -14.69
N ASP A 331 6.49 -14.08 -15.43
CA ASP A 331 6.94 -13.78 -16.80
C ASP A 331 8.06 -12.72 -16.87
N GLY A 332 8.44 -12.14 -15.72
CA GLY A 332 9.46 -11.13 -15.62
C GLY A 332 8.97 -9.69 -15.82
N TYR A 333 7.67 -9.47 -16.00
CA TYR A 333 7.04 -8.15 -16.07
C TYR A 333 6.16 -7.87 -14.84
N PRO A 334 5.98 -6.60 -14.45
CA PRO A 334 5.06 -6.27 -13.36
C PRO A 334 3.59 -6.54 -13.76
N ASP A 335 2.92 -7.41 -13.01
CA ASP A 335 1.47 -7.59 -13.05
C ASP A 335 0.79 -6.69 -11.99
N ALA A 336 -0.51 -6.44 -12.16
CA ALA A 336 -1.33 -5.71 -11.19
C ALA A 336 -2.49 -6.58 -10.66
N LEU A 337 -2.62 -6.64 -9.34
CA LEU A 337 -3.73 -7.26 -8.62
C LEU A 337 -4.60 -6.19 -7.96
N ALA A 338 -5.93 -6.30 -8.12
CA ALA A 338 -6.88 -5.35 -7.57
C ALA A 338 -8.12 -6.05 -6.99
N ILE A 339 -8.74 -5.42 -5.98
CA ILE A 339 -10.01 -5.86 -5.42
C ILE A 339 -11.14 -5.20 -6.19
N LEU A 340 -12.01 -6.03 -6.78
CA LEU A 340 -13.16 -5.59 -7.55
C LEU A 340 -14.46 -6.11 -6.94
N LYS A 341 -15.53 -5.34 -7.11
CA LYS A 341 -16.91 -5.78 -6.84
C LYS A 341 -17.64 -6.01 -8.15
N ASN A 342 -18.57 -6.96 -8.15
CA ASN A 342 -19.51 -7.11 -9.24
C ASN A 342 -20.43 -5.89 -9.28
N THR A 343 -20.47 -5.21 -10.41
CA THR A 343 -21.28 -4.01 -10.67
C THR A 343 -22.39 -4.28 -11.69
N SER A 344 -22.53 -5.53 -12.13
CA SER A 344 -23.66 -5.99 -12.93
C SER A 344 -24.95 -5.77 -12.14
N GLY A 345 -25.92 -5.09 -12.76
CA GLY A 345 -27.20 -4.75 -12.16
C GLY A 345 -28.01 -5.93 -11.64
#